data_AF-A0A522S389-F1
#
_entry.id   AF-A0A522S389-F1
#
_cell.length_a   1.000
_cell.length_b   1.000
_cell.length_c   1.000
_cell.angle_alpha   90.00
_cell.angle_beta   90.00
_cell.angle_gamma   90.00
#
_symmetry.space_group_name_H-M   'P 1'
#
loop_
_entity.id
_entity.type
_entity.pdbx_description
1 polymer ?
#
loop_
_entity_poly.entity_id
_entity_poly.type
_entity_poly.pdbx_seq_one_letter_code
_entity_poly.pdbx_strand_id
1 'polypeptide(L)'
;MGPTPENRVERKSTSPERASLMLQAAEMYFLEDSSRAAIGEALGISRFRVARLLKEAREIGLVNITLMRPDGLDPERAKKLKSAWNLDRAIVVPWSPEIDLLQMLAEAAASYFVEHVEQADIVGLPSGRTASRVARLIRALPNCTIVQIAGVAAAASLWESPTETIRRVTQLTAGPSYPIFAPIVLSTRQAAETLRRERGIQDAYAFFPKLTRAMVAIAPWRPGESMIHDSVSPEDQKFVSSFNPAVEVLANIIDANGNQIVTEFSDRSLAISLELLRKVPDVIAVVGGESRHEAVLAAVRANFINTLVTDSRTAQFLIDAANES
;
A
#
# COMPACT_ATOMS: atom_id res chain seq x y z
N MET A 1 22.32 -11.75 26.32
CA MET A 1 23.09 -11.21 25.19
C MET A 1 22.57 -9.81 24.95
N GLY A 2 23.41 -8.80 25.13
CA GLY A 2 23.02 -7.40 25.02
C GLY A 2 22.70 -7.01 23.58
N PRO A 3 21.91 -5.94 23.37
CA PRO A 3 21.65 -5.44 22.02
C PRO A 3 22.96 -4.94 21.40
N THR A 4 23.29 -5.48 20.24
CA THR A 4 24.34 -5.01 19.33
C THR A 4 23.97 -3.64 18.73
N PRO A 5 24.98 -2.82 18.37
CA PRO A 5 24.82 -1.38 18.20
C PRO A 5 24.27 -1.03 16.82
N GLU A 6 22.99 -0.64 16.77
CA GLU A 6 22.41 0.04 15.61
C GLU A 6 22.94 1.47 15.47
N ASN A 7 23.20 1.83 14.21
CA ASN A 7 23.50 3.15 13.65
C ASN A 7 23.07 4.34 14.53
N ARG A 8 23.92 4.70 15.48
CA ARG A 8 23.92 6.03 16.10
C ARG A 8 24.46 6.97 15.04
N VAL A 9 23.58 7.68 14.33
CA VAL A 9 23.97 8.99 13.77
C VAL A 9 24.68 9.70 14.91
N GLU A 10 25.96 10.01 14.74
CA GLU A 10 26.75 10.75 15.73
C GLU A 10 25.99 12.04 16.05
N ARG A 11 25.17 12.01 17.10
CA ARG A 11 24.60 13.21 17.69
C ARG A 11 25.81 13.98 18.19
N LYS A 12 26.31 14.93 17.38
CA LYS A 12 27.24 15.95 17.84
C LYS A 12 26.69 16.44 19.17
N SER A 13 27.41 16.17 20.25
CA SER A 13 26.96 16.42 21.62
C SER A 13 26.85 17.93 21.82
N THR A 14 25.67 18.45 21.47
CA THR A 14 25.30 19.83 21.73
C THR A 14 25.03 19.93 23.22
N SER A 15 25.62 20.91 23.91
CA SER A 15 25.37 21.08 25.35
C SER A 15 23.87 21.28 25.60
N PRO A 16 23.30 20.75 26.69
CA PRO A 16 21.86 20.89 26.99
C PRO A 16 21.38 22.34 26.96
N GLU A 17 22.21 23.27 27.46
CA GLU A 17 21.95 24.71 27.43
C GLU A 17 21.86 25.26 26.00
N ARG A 18 22.73 24.79 25.10
CA ARG A 18 22.74 25.24 23.71
C ARG A 18 21.58 24.63 22.92
N ALA A 19 21.22 23.37 23.20
CA ALA A 19 20.04 22.75 22.61
C ALA A 19 18.74 23.45 23.06
N SER A 20 18.65 23.83 24.34
CA SER A 20 17.55 24.64 24.87
C SER A 20 17.47 26.01 24.18
N LEU A 21 18.60 26.70 24.02
CA LEU A 21 18.64 27.98 23.31
C LEU A 21 18.26 27.86 21.83
N MET A 22 18.64 26.76 21.16
CA MET A 22 18.21 26.45 19.79
C MET A 22 16.71 26.22 19.70
N LEU A 23 16.14 25.45 20.64
CA LEU A 23 14.71 25.16 20.68
C LEU A 23 13.89 26.42 20.94
N GLN A 24 14.27 27.23 21.92
CA GLN A 24 13.61 28.50 22.23
C GLN A 24 13.64 29.48 21.04
N ALA A 25 14.78 29.63 20.37
CA ALA A 25 14.88 30.44 19.16
C ALA A 25 13.99 29.89 18.02
N ALA A 26 13.84 28.57 17.91
CA ALA A 26 12.98 27.93 16.93
C ALA A 26 11.49 28.10 17.23
N GLU A 27 11.05 27.96 18.47
CA GLU A 27 9.67 28.20 18.90
C GLU A 27 9.25 29.63 18.57
N MET A 28 10.06 30.62 18.97
CA MET A 28 9.78 32.02 18.66
C MET A 28 9.70 32.29 17.15
N TYR A 29 10.54 31.64 16.34
CA TYR A 29 10.56 31.87 14.89
C TYR A 29 9.45 31.14 14.13
N PHE A 30 9.17 29.88 14.46
CA PHE A 30 8.25 29.02 13.69
C PHE A 30 6.84 28.95 14.28
N LEU A 31 6.67 29.18 15.58
CA LEU A 31 5.36 29.12 16.25
C LEU A 31 4.80 30.52 16.55
N GLU A 32 5.67 31.49 16.82
CA GLU A 32 5.27 32.86 17.20
C GLU A 32 5.50 33.90 16.08
N ASP A 33 5.97 33.47 14.90
CA ASP A 33 6.29 34.33 13.75
C ASP A 33 7.24 35.51 14.06
N SER A 34 8.07 35.37 15.12
CA SER A 34 8.98 36.44 15.52
C SER A 34 10.11 36.63 14.51
N SER A 35 10.43 37.90 14.21
CA SER A 35 11.57 38.22 13.35
C SER A 35 12.90 37.85 14.03
N ARG A 36 13.92 37.50 13.22
CA ARG A 36 15.27 37.20 13.75
C ARG A 36 15.90 38.35 14.55
N ALA A 37 15.46 39.58 14.32
CA ALA A 37 15.89 40.75 15.10
C ALA A 37 15.23 40.76 16.49
N ALA A 38 13.91 40.58 16.55
CA ALA A 38 13.15 40.52 17.80
C ALA A 38 13.60 39.35 18.69
N ILE A 39 13.83 38.17 18.10
CA ILE A 39 14.40 37.02 18.82
C ILE A 39 15.79 37.34 19.37
N GLY A 40 16.59 38.08 18.59
CA GLY A 40 17.92 38.51 19.02
C GLY A 40 17.87 39.42 20.26
N GLU A 41 16.96 40.40 20.27
CA GLU A 41 16.74 41.28 21.41
C GLU A 41 16.24 40.51 22.63
N ALA A 42 15.26 39.63 22.47
CA ALA A 42 14.69 38.83 23.55
C ALA A 42 15.70 37.87 24.18
N LEU A 43 16.58 37.27 23.38
CA LEU A 43 17.57 36.29 23.83
C LEU A 43 18.96 36.91 24.12
N GLY A 44 19.11 38.23 24.00
CA GLY A 44 20.37 38.92 24.23
C GLY A 44 21.49 38.54 23.25
N ILE A 45 21.16 38.18 22.02
CA ILE A 45 22.11 37.74 20.98
C ILE A 45 21.89 38.45 19.64
N SER A 46 22.91 38.47 18.78
CA SER A 46 22.77 39.10 17.46
C SER A 46 21.81 38.32 16.53
N ARG A 47 21.12 39.03 15.63
CA ARG A 47 20.27 38.43 14.57
C ARG A 47 21.00 37.37 13.72
N PHE A 48 22.31 37.52 13.55
CA PHE A 48 23.15 36.56 12.82
C PHE A 48 23.38 35.29 13.63
N ARG A 49 23.51 35.40 14.95
CA ARG A 49 23.59 34.25 15.85
C ARG A 49 22.25 33.50 15.91
N VAL A 50 21.11 34.20 15.91
CA VAL A 50 19.78 33.59 15.77
C VAL A 50 19.68 32.78 14.47
N ALA A 51 20.08 33.36 13.32
CA ALA A 51 20.06 32.64 12.05
C ALA A 51 20.92 31.36 12.08
N ARG A 52 22.09 31.41 12.75
CA ARG A 52 22.95 30.25 12.93
C ARG A 52 22.31 29.18 13.82
N LEU A 53 21.68 29.57 14.93
CA LEU A 53 20.96 28.66 15.83
C LEU A 53 19.80 27.97 15.12
N LEU A 54 18.99 28.70 14.33
CA LEU A 54 17.90 28.11 13.55
C LEU A 54 18.40 27.12 12.49
N LYS A 55 19.54 27.42 11.85
CA LYS A 55 20.18 26.50 10.90
C LYS A 55 20.69 25.24 11.61
N GLU A 56 21.40 25.42 12.72
CA GLU A 56 21.96 24.33 13.53
C GLU A 56 20.83 23.44 14.09
N ALA A 57 19.73 24.03 14.55
CA ALA A 57 18.54 23.32 15.02
C ALA A 57 17.92 22.41 13.94
N ARG A 58 17.93 22.84 12.67
CA ARG A 58 17.51 22.00 11.54
C ARG A 58 18.52 20.89 11.24
N GLU A 59 19.82 21.21 11.22
CA GLU A 59 20.89 20.26 10.91
C GLU A 59 20.98 19.10 11.91
N ILE A 60 20.71 19.37 13.20
CA ILE A 60 20.73 18.34 14.25
C ILE A 60 19.35 17.69 14.50
N GLY A 61 18.31 18.09 13.76
CA GLY A 61 16.98 17.51 13.82
C GLY A 61 16.09 17.99 14.99
N LEU A 62 16.42 19.09 15.67
CA LEU A 62 15.51 19.73 16.65
C LEU A 62 14.30 20.38 15.98
N VAL A 63 14.45 20.81 14.72
CA VAL A 63 13.36 21.39 13.91
C VAL A 63 13.22 20.57 12.64
N ASN A 64 12.03 20.02 12.43
CA ASN A 64 11.65 19.38 11.18
C ASN A 64 10.49 20.18 10.54
N ILE A 65 10.73 20.72 9.34
CA ILE A 65 9.72 21.50 8.62
C ILE A 65 9.07 20.57 7.60
N THR A 66 7.79 20.30 7.80
CA THR A 66 6.99 19.54 6.84
C THR A 66 6.17 20.51 6.01
N LEU A 67 6.40 20.53 4.70
CA LEU A 67 5.54 21.27 3.77
C LEU A 67 4.36 20.36 3.39
N MET A 68 3.15 20.77 3.76
CA MET A 68 1.93 20.09 3.31
C MET A 68 1.65 20.52 1.88
N ARG A 69 1.62 19.56 0.96
CA ARG A 69 1.19 19.82 -0.42
C ARG A 69 -0.34 19.84 -0.50
N PRO A 70 -0.94 20.61 -1.42
CA PRO A 70 -2.40 20.65 -1.59
C PRO A 70 -3.01 19.29 -1.96
N ASP A 71 -2.24 18.42 -2.63
CA ASP A 71 -2.61 17.04 -2.95
C ASP A 71 -2.42 16.07 -1.76
N GLY A 72 -1.80 16.53 -0.68
CA GLY A 72 -1.52 15.74 0.50
C GLY A 72 -0.52 14.60 0.27
N LEU A 73 0.31 14.62 -0.79
CA LEU A 73 1.26 13.53 -1.11
C LEU A 73 2.70 13.84 -0.67
N ASP A 74 3.53 12.79 -0.50
CA ASP A 74 4.98 12.84 -0.24
C ASP A 74 5.80 12.37 -1.48
N PRO A 75 5.99 13.23 -2.50
CA PRO A 75 6.64 12.85 -3.75
C PRO A 75 8.15 12.63 -3.63
N GLU A 76 8.80 13.25 -2.63
CA GLU A 76 10.22 13.00 -2.38
C GLU A 76 10.44 11.55 -1.95
N ARG A 77 9.61 11.05 -1.02
CA ARG A 77 9.65 9.65 -0.60
C ARG A 77 9.17 8.72 -1.71
N ALA A 78 8.15 9.11 -2.47
CA ALA A 78 7.71 8.36 -3.63
C ALA A 78 8.84 8.16 -4.65
N LYS A 79 9.62 9.21 -4.97
CA LYS A 79 10.76 9.11 -5.89
C LYS A 79 11.84 8.15 -5.39
N LYS A 80 12.16 8.19 -4.10
CA LYS A 80 13.11 7.26 -3.46
C LYS A 80 12.60 5.83 -3.50
N LEU A 81 11.35 5.61 -3.10
CA LEU A 81 10.71 4.29 -3.10
C LEU A 81 10.66 3.67 -4.50
N LYS A 82 10.28 4.49 -5.50
CA LYS A 82 10.29 4.11 -6.91
C LYS A 82 11.66 3.60 -7.34
N SER A 83 12.72 4.34 -7.01
CA SER A 83 14.08 4.02 -7.40
C SER A 83 14.62 2.78 -6.68
N ALA A 84 14.28 2.62 -5.40
CA ALA A 84 14.74 1.52 -4.56
C ALA A 84 14.22 0.15 -5.02
N TRP A 85 12.99 0.09 -5.54
CA TRP A 85 12.34 -1.17 -5.93
C TRP A 85 12.00 -1.27 -7.42
N ASN A 86 12.56 -0.38 -8.25
CA ASN A 86 12.33 -0.32 -9.69
C ASN A 86 10.83 -0.33 -10.08
N LEU A 87 10.03 0.43 -9.34
CA LEU A 87 8.61 0.60 -9.64
C LEU A 87 8.43 1.55 -10.83
N ASP A 88 7.33 1.42 -11.55
CA ASP A 88 6.94 2.43 -12.56
C ASP A 88 6.43 3.70 -11.86
N ARG A 89 5.69 3.51 -10.76
CA ARG A 89 5.17 4.58 -9.92
C ARG A 89 5.13 4.22 -8.44
N ALA A 90 5.27 5.25 -7.62
CA ALA A 90 4.97 5.19 -6.20
C ALA A 90 4.10 6.40 -5.87
N ILE A 91 3.11 6.19 -5.01
CA ILE A 91 2.23 7.23 -4.47
C ILE A 91 2.29 7.08 -2.96
N VAL A 92 2.83 8.09 -2.29
CA VAL A 92 3.05 8.04 -0.84
C VAL A 92 2.15 9.07 -0.17
N VAL A 93 1.27 8.61 0.71
CA VAL A 93 0.47 9.48 1.58
C VAL A 93 1.20 9.68 2.93
N PRO A 94 1.18 10.88 3.52
CA PRO A 94 1.69 11.10 4.87
C PRO A 94 0.94 10.24 5.87
N TRP A 95 1.69 9.51 6.71
CA TRP A 95 1.12 8.84 7.87
C TRP A 95 0.77 9.86 8.97
N SER A 96 -0.39 9.69 9.60
CA SER A 96 -0.81 10.41 10.80
C SER A 96 -1.63 9.48 11.72
N PRO A 97 -1.46 9.52 13.05
CA PRO A 97 -2.22 8.66 13.96
C PRO A 97 -3.70 9.03 14.02
N GLU A 98 -4.07 10.24 13.62
CA GLU A 98 -5.43 10.77 13.70
C GLU A 98 -6.27 10.47 12.44
N ILE A 99 -5.65 9.93 11.40
CA ILE A 99 -6.27 9.77 10.09
C ILE A 99 -6.54 8.29 9.81
N ASP A 100 -7.72 8.00 9.24
CA ASP A 100 -8.02 6.68 8.68
C ASP A 100 -7.07 6.42 7.49
N LEU A 101 -6.01 5.64 7.75
CA LEU A 101 -5.00 5.32 6.75
C LEU A 101 -5.60 4.65 5.52
N LEU A 102 -6.57 3.76 5.70
CA LEU A 102 -7.20 3.07 4.58
C LEU A 102 -7.99 4.05 3.71
N GLN A 103 -8.62 5.05 4.32
CA GLN A 103 -9.30 6.12 3.60
C GLN A 103 -8.32 6.93 2.73
N MET A 104 -7.19 7.37 3.29
CA MET A 104 -6.16 8.12 2.55
C MET A 104 -5.58 7.33 1.39
N LEU A 105 -5.23 6.06 1.63
CA LEU A 105 -4.73 5.17 0.57
C LEU A 105 -5.79 4.97 -0.53
N ALA A 106 -7.05 4.85 -0.15
CA ALA A 106 -8.14 4.69 -1.11
C ALA A 106 -8.40 5.97 -1.92
N GLU A 107 -8.25 7.16 -1.34
CA GLU A 107 -8.36 8.44 -2.05
C GLU A 107 -7.22 8.63 -3.05
N ALA A 108 -5.99 8.31 -2.64
CA ALA A 108 -4.83 8.35 -3.53
C ALA A 108 -4.98 7.34 -4.69
N ALA A 109 -5.39 6.11 -4.40
CA ALA A 109 -5.63 5.11 -5.43
C ALA A 109 -6.81 5.48 -6.35
N ALA A 110 -7.92 5.99 -5.82
CA ALA A 110 -9.06 6.43 -6.63
C ALA A 110 -8.66 7.57 -7.58
N SER A 111 -7.89 8.54 -7.09
CA SER A 111 -7.34 9.63 -7.91
C SER A 111 -6.45 9.09 -9.03
N TYR A 112 -5.59 8.11 -8.72
CA TYR A 112 -4.78 7.41 -9.72
C TYR A 112 -5.63 6.75 -10.81
N PHE A 113 -6.67 6.00 -10.43
CA PHE A 113 -7.57 5.37 -11.41
C PHE A 113 -8.29 6.39 -12.29
N VAL A 114 -8.78 7.50 -11.72
CA VAL A 114 -9.47 8.55 -12.48
C VAL A 114 -8.54 9.21 -13.51
N GLU A 115 -7.27 9.42 -13.14
CA GLU A 115 -6.29 10.06 -14.03
C GLU A 115 -5.74 9.11 -15.10
N HIS A 116 -5.57 7.83 -14.78
CA HIS A 116 -4.80 6.91 -15.61
C HIS A 116 -5.64 5.87 -16.36
N VAL A 117 -6.89 5.60 -15.99
CA VAL A 117 -7.72 4.66 -16.75
C VAL A 117 -8.23 5.32 -18.02
N GLU A 118 -8.11 4.60 -19.13
CA GLU A 118 -8.56 4.99 -20.46
C GLU A 118 -9.64 4.04 -20.99
N GLN A 119 -10.31 4.43 -22.07
CA GLN A 119 -11.39 3.62 -22.66
C GLN A 119 -10.92 2.25 -23.15
N ALA A 120 -9.68 2.14 -23.64
CA ALA A 120 -9.12 0.89 -24.15
C ALA A 120 -8.75 -0.12 -23.05
N ASP A 121 -8.87 0.27 -21.77
CA ASP A 121 -8.38 -0.54 -20.68
C ASP A 121 -9.25 -1.73 -20.33
N ILE A 122 -8.55 -2.76 -19.85
CA ILE A 122 -9.13 -3.94 -19.23
C ILE A 122 -8.63 -3.93 -17.80
N VAL A 123 -9.48 -3.44 -16.89
CA VAL A 123 -9.15 -3.18 -15.49
C VAL A 123 -9.57 -4.36 -14.63
N GLY A 124 -8.58 -5.03 -14.05
CA GLY A 124 -8.76 -6.08 -13.07
C GLY A 124 -9.01 -5.51 -11.67
N LEU A 125 -10.13 -5.87 -11.04
CA LEU A 125 -10.46 -5.47 -9.68
C LEU A 125 -10.73 -6.68 -8.79
N PRO A 126 -10.21 -6.70 -7.54
CA PRO A 126 -10.48 -7.79 -6.63
C PRO A 126 -11.77 -7.50 -5.85
N SER A 127 -12.23 -8.51 -5.14
CA SER A 127 -13.23 -8.35 -4.10
C SER A 127 -12.50 -8.07 -2.77
N GLY A 128 -12.91 -7.06 -2.00
CA GLY A 128 -12.31 -6.81 -0.67
C GLY A 128 -12.45 -5.39 -0.14
N ARG A 129 -12.03 -5.20 1.12
CA ARG A 129 -12.15 -3.93 1.88
C ARG A 129 -11.54 -2.74 1.14
N THR A 130 -10.28 -2.85 0.73
CA THR A 130 -9.56 -1.78 0.02
C THR A 130 -10.21 -1.45 -1.32
N ALA A 131 -10.54 -2.48 -2.11
CA ALA A 131 -11.17 -2.31 -3.42
C ALA A 131 -12.54 -1.64 -3.34
N SER A 132 -13.35 -2.04 -2.37
CA SER A 132 -14.66 -1.44 -2.11
C SER A 132 -14.52 0.03 -1.72
N ARG A 133 -13.51 0.38 -0.90
CA ARG A 133 -13.25 1.77 -0.52
C ARG A 133 -12.82 2.63 -1.71
N VAL A 134 -11.90 2.15 -2.54
CA VAL A 134 -11.47 2.83 -3.77
C VAL A 134 -12.66 3.03 -4.71
N ALA A 135 -13.42 1.98 -4.98
CA ALA A 135 -14.62 2.04 -5.82
C ALA A 135 -15.67 3.03 -5.30
N ARG A 136 -15.73 3.27 -3.97
CA ARG A 136 -16.65 4.25 -3.38
C ARG A 136 -16.29 5.69 -3.70
N LEU A 137 -15.01 5.97 -3.89
CA LEU A 137 -14.47 7.32 -4.08
C LEU A 137 -14.41 7.73 -5.54
N ILE A 138 -14.31 6.74 -6.44
CA ILE A 138 -14.39 6.98 -7.89
C ILE A 138 -15.79 7.52 -8.25
N ARG A 139 -15.81 8.63 -9.00
CA ARG A 139 -17.05 9.31 -9.43
C ARG A 139 -17.39 9.08 -10.90
N ALA A 140 -16.37 8.90 -11.72
CA ALA A 140 -16.50 8.60 -13.14
C ALA A 140 -15.23 7.89 -13.60
N LEU A 141 -15.37 6.99 -14.56
CA LEU A 141 -14.29 6.39 -15.32
C LEU A 141 -14.70 6.33 -16.79
N PRO A 142 -13.75 6.27 -17.73
CA PRO A 142 -14.08 5.99 -19.12
C PRO A 142 -14.81 4.66 -19.31
N ASN A 143 -15.38 4.46 -20.49
CA ASN A 143 -16.03 3.21 -20.89
C ASN A 143 -15.02 2.09 -21.15
N CYS A 144 -14.40 1.60 -20.09
CA CYS A 144 -13.44 0.52 -20.08
C CYS A 144 -14.06 -0.81 -19.65
N THR A 145 -13.33 -1.90 -19.89
CA THR A 145 -13.74 -3.24 -19.48
C THR A 145 -13.35 -3.52 -18.04
N ILE A 146 -14.29 -3.98 -17.21
CA ILE A 146 -14.04 -4.33 -15.80
C ILE A 146 -14.04 -5.85 -15.61
N VAL A 147 -13.01 -6.40 -14.98
CA VAL A 147 -12.86 -7.85 -14.78
C VAL A 147 -12.63 -8.14 -13.31
N GLN A 148 -13.40 -9.07 -12.74
CA GLN A 148 -13.09 -9.59 -11.42
C GLN A 148 -11.91 -10.54 -11.51
N ILE A 149 -10.84 -10.26 -10.76
CA ILE A 149 -9.60 -11.06 -10.85
C ILE A 149 -9.45 -12.13 -9.78
N ALA A 150 -10.45 -12.26 -8.89
CA ALA A 150 -10.52 -13.36 -7.93
C ALA A 150 -11.95 -13.57 -7.44
N GLY A 151 -12.27 -14.78 -6.98
CA GLY A 151 -13.51 -15.06 -6.30
C GLY A 151 -13.69 -14.24 -5.02
N VAL A 152 -14.74 -14.55 -4.29
CA VAL A 152 -15.17 -13.81 -3.12
C VAL A 152 -14.76 -14.58 -1.87
N ALA A 153 -13.97 -13.94 -0.99
CA ALA A 153 -13.77 -14.46 0.35
C ALA A 153 -15.08 -14.35 1.13
N ALA A 154 -15.44 -15.38 1.91
CA ALA A 154 -16.63 -15.32 2.74
C ALA A 154 -16.53 -14.11 3.70
N ALA A 155 -17.44 -13.15 3.56
CA ALA A 155 -17.42 -11.96 4.39
C ALA A 155 -18.01 -12.26 5.77
N ALA A 156 -17.38 -11.77 6.84
CA ALA A 156 -17.95 -11.82 8.18
C ALA A 156 -19.23 -10.96 8.31
N SER A 157 -19.44 -9.98 7.43
CA SER A 157 -20.67 -9.19 7.36
C SER A 157 -21.06 -8.78 5.92
N LEU A 158 -22.37 -8.65 5.66
CA LEU A 158 -22.90 -8.15 4.39
C LEU A 158 -22.64 -6.65 4.15
N TRP A 159 -22.31 -5.88 5.20
CA TRP A 159 -22.04 -4.44 5.10
C TRP A 159 -20.69 -4.13 4.45
N GLU A 160 -19.76 -5.08 4.53
CA GLU A 160 -18.44 -5.05 3.90
C GLU A 160 -18.43 -5.81 2.57
N SER A 161 -19.59 -5.93 1.90
CA SER A 161 -19.79 -6.84 0.78
C SER A 161 -18.71 -6.68 -0.30
N PRO A 162 -17.82 -7.67 -0.46
CA PRO A 162 -16.75 -7.63 -1.46
C PRO A 162 -17.30 -7.62 -2.90
N THR A 163 -18.57 -8.00 -3.10
CA THR A 163 -19.26 -7.97 -4.40
C THR A 163 -19.69 -6.57 -4.86
N GLU A 164 -19.69 -5.58 -3.97
CA GLU A 164 -20.13 -4.22 -4.31
C GLU A 164 -19.14 -3.49 -5.23
N THR A 165 -17.85 -3.84 -5.17
CA THR A 165 -16.79 -3.19 -5.96
C THR A 165 -17.12 -3.19 -7.45
N ILE A 166 -17.35 -4.37 -8.03
CA ILE A 166 -17.58 -4.49 -9.48
C ILE A 166 -18.91 -3.89 -9.86
N ARG A 167 -19.99 -4.19 -9.13
CA ARG A 167 -21.30 -3.61 -9.40
C ARG A 167 -21.23 -2.09 -9.47
N ARG A 168 -20.54 -1.47 -8.51
CA ARG A 168 -20.37 -0.02 -8.46
C ARG A 168 -19.51 0.51 -9.59
N VAL A 169 -18.35 -0.08 -9.85
CA VAL A 169 -17.45 0.41 -10.92
C VAL A 169 -18.10 0.24 -12.29
N THR A 170 -18.81 -0.87 -12.55
CA THR A 170 -19.57 -1.07 -13.78
C THR A 170 -20.64 0.02 -13.99
N GLN A 171 -21.32 0.44 -12.91
CA GLN A 171 -22.30 1.53 -13.00
C GLN A 171 -21.65 2.88 -13.36
N LEU A 172 -20.34 3.04 -13.13
CA LEU A 172 -19.60 4.28 -13.40
C LEU A 172 -18.93 4.29 -14.79
N THR A 173 -18.50 3.13 -15.30
CA THR A 173 -17.82 3.05 -16.62
C THR A 173 -18.80 2.91 -17.78
N ALA A 174 -20.02 2.41 -17.54
CA ALA A 174 -20.97 1.99 -18.58
C ALA A 174 -20.39 0.96 -19.59
N GLY A 175 -19.27 0.32 -19.22
CA GLY A 175 -18.59 -0.70 -20.02
C GLY A 175 -18.93 -2.12 -19.63
N PRO A 176 -18.45 -3.12 -20.39
CA PRO A 176 -18.71 -4.52 -20.10
C PRO A 176 -18.01 -4.92 -18.79
N SER A 177 -18.67 -5.80 -18.03
CA SER A 177 -18.11 -6.32 -16.78
C SER A 177 -18.21 -7.82 -16.67
N TYR A 178 -17.14 -8.45 -16.18
CA TYR A 178 -16.98 -9.90 -16.09
C TYR A 178 -16.75 -10.31 -14.62
N PRO A 179 -17.83 -10.51 -13.84
CA PRO A 179 -17.73 -10.88 -12.43
C PRO A 179 -17.40 -12.37 -12.22
N ILE A 180 -16.79 -12.69 -11.08
CA ILE A 180 -16.59 -14.06 -10.59
C ILE A 180 -17.41 -14.22 -9.31
N PHE A 181 -18.67 -14.63 -9.47
CA PHE A 181 -19.59 -14.88 -8.35
C PHE A 181 -19.42 -16.29 -7.78
N ALA A 182 -18.21 -16.60 -7.32
CA ALA A 182 -17.87 -17.87 -6.70
C ALA A 182 -16.94 -17.64 -5.50
N PRO A 183 -16.89 -18.59 -4.53
CA PRO A 183 -15.91 -18.54 -3.46
C PRO A 183 -14.48 -18.47 -4.01
N ILE A 184 -13.62 -17.71 -3.35
CA ILE A 184 -12.21 -17.59 -3.76
C ILE A 184 -11.44 -18.90 -3.56
N VAL A 185 -11.74 -19.67 -2.52
CA VAL A 185 -11.13 -20.98 -2.24
C VAL A 185 -12.25 -22.01 -2.14
N LEU A 186 -12.10 -23.12 -2.87
CA LEU A 186 -13.08 -24.20 -2.91
C LEU A 186 -12.65 -25.35 -1.98
N SER A 187 -13.59 -26.25 -1.68
CA SER A 187 -13.32 -27.42 -0.84
C SER A 187 -12.39 -28.43 -1.53
N THR A 188 -12.45 -28.55 -2.86
CA THR A 188 -11.63 -29.50 -3.62
C THR A 188 -11.15 -28.89 -4.94
N ARG A 189 -10.06 -29.44 -5.47
CA ARG A 189 -9.53 -29.07 -6.79
C ARG A 189 -10.57 -29.31 -7.89
N GLN A 190 -11.29 -30.43 -7.80
CA GLN A 190 -12.35 -30.77 -8.77
C GLN A 190 -13.48 -29.73 -8.77
N ALA A 191 -13.88 -29.22 -7.60
CA ALA A 191 -14.87 -28.14 -7.51
C ALA A 191 -14.37 -26.84 -8.16
N ALA A 192 -13.11 -26.46 -7.91
CA ALA A 192 -12.50 -25.31 -8.57
C ALA A 192 -12.43 -25.49 -10.10
N GLU A 193 -11.99 -26.66 -10.59
CA GLU A 193 -11.94 -26.96 -12.02
C GLU A 193 -13.33 -26.95 -12.68
N THR A 194 -14.36 -27.42 -11.96
CA THR A 194 -15.74 -27.42 -12.43
C THR A 194 -16.25 -26.00 -12.56
N LEU A 195 -16.10 -25.17 -11.53
CA LEU A 195 -16.50 -23.77 -11.57
C LEU A 195 -15.71 -22.96 -12.61
N ARG A 196 -14.41 -23.23 -12.82
CA ARG A 196 -13.65 -22.59 -13.89
C ARG A 196 -14.19 -22.89 -15.29
N ARG A 197 -15.01 -23.94 -15.47
CA ARG A 197 -15.65 -24.27 -16.76
C ARG A 197 -17.03 -23.62 -16.93
N GLU A 198 -17.60 -23.07 -15.87
CA GLU A 198 -18.85 -22.32 -15.97
C GLU A 198 -18.66 -21.05 -16.80
N ARG A 199 -19.57 -20.81 -17.74
CA ARG A 199 -19.41 -19.79 -18.78
C ARG A 199 -19.06 -18.41 -18.23
N GLY A 200 -19.75 -17.96 -17.17
CA GLY A 200 -19.50 -16.64 -16.57
C GLY A 200 -18.09 -16.51 -15.98
N ILE A 201 -17.54 -17.59 -15.42
CA ILE A 201 -16.17 -17.61 -14.88
C ILE A 201 -15.16 -17.73 -16.01
N GLN A 202 -15.42 -18.56 -17.02
CA GLN A 202 -14.57 -18.64 -18.22
C GLN A 202 -14.44 -17.28 -18.92
N ASP A 203 -15.54 -16.54 -19.04
CA ASP A 203 -15.54 -15.22 -19.68
C ASP A 203 -14.59 -14.27 -18.94
N ALA A 204 -14.61 -14.24 -17.60
CA ALA A 204 -13.66 -13.45 -16.81
C ALA A 204 -12.21 -13.92 -16.97
N TYR A 205 -11.97 -15.24 -16.90
CA TYR A 205 -10.64 -15.84 -17.04
C TYR A 205 -10.02 -15.57 -18.41
N ALA A 206 -10.83 -15.47 -19.48
CA ALA A 206 -10.36 -15.15 -20.83
C ALA A 206 -9.74 -13.74 -20.94
N PHE A 207 -10.01 -12.86 -19.98
CA PHE A 207 -9.40 -11.52 -19.90
C PHE A 207 -8.15 -11.46 -19.03
N PHE A 208 -7.83 -12.46 -18.20
CA PHE A 208 -6.66 -12.40 -17.32
C PHE A 208 -5.35 -12.14 -18.09
N PRO A 209 -5.07 -12.76 -19.25
CA PRO A 209 -3.87 -12.46 -20.04
C PRO A 209 -3.92 -11.13 -20.79
N LYS A 210 -5.08 -10.44 -20.78
CA LYS A 210 -5.34 -9.20 -21.52
C LYS A 210 -5.46 -7.98 -20.61
N LEU A 211 -5.38 -8.17 -19.29
CA LEU A 211 -5.48 -7.06 -18.34
C LEU A 211 -4.40 -6.02 -18.65
N THR A 212 -4.82 -4.75 -18.72
CA THR A 212 -3.90 -3.61 -18.89
C THR A 212 -3.55 -2.98 -17.55
N ARG A 213 -4.49 -3.03 -16.59
CA ARG A 213 -4.33 -2.56 -15.21
C ARG A 213 -4.94 -3.59 -14.26
N ALA A 214 -4.34 -3.80 -13.08
CA ALA A 214 -4.93 -4.64 -12.05
C ALA A 214 -4.72 -4.04 -10.66
N MET A 215 -5.78 -3.81 -9.91
CA MET A 215 -5.67 -3.42 -8.51
C MET A 215 -5.48 -4.67 -7.64
N VAL A 216 -4.56 -4.61 -6.68
CA VAL A 216 -4.36 -5.66 -5.69
C VAL A 216 -4.29 -5.07 -4.29
N ALA A 217 -4.76 -5.84 -3.32
CA ALA A 217 -4.51 -5.60 -1.91
C ALA A 217 -3.57 -6.69 -1.40
N ILE A 218 -2.71 -6.31 -0.46
CA ILE A 218 -1.68 -7.16 0.13
C ILE A 218 -2.05 -7.37 1.59
N ALA A 219 -2.04 -8.62 2.03
CA ALA A 219 -2.31 -8.98 3.42
C ALA A 219 -1.32 -10.03 3.94
N PRO A 220 -0.85 -9.91 5.19
CA PRO A 220 -0.18 -11.02 5.86
C PRO A 220 -1.19 -12.16 6.09
N TRP A 221 -0.73 -13.41 6.03
CA TRP A 221 -1.56 -14.59 6.33
C TRP A 221 -1.78 -14.74 7.84
N ARG A 222 -2.63 -13.88 8.42
CA ARG A 222 -2.93 -13.83 9.86
C ARG A 222 -4.39 -13.45 10.13
N PRO A 223 -4.95 -13.87 11.28
CA PRO A 223 -6.30 -13.50 11.68
C PRO A 223 -6.56 -11.99 11.67
N GLY A 224 -7.68 -11.56 11.09
CA GLY A 224 -8.12 -10.15 11.03
C GLY A 224 -7.44 -9.30 9.95
N GLU A 225 -6.32 -9.76 9.40
CA GLU A 225 -5.56 -9.06 8.37
C GLU A 225 -5.91 -9.56 6.95
N SER A 226 -5.94 -10.88 6.73
CA SER A 226 -6.36 -11.49 5.45
C SER A 226 -7.80 -12.01 5.53
N MET A 227 -8.65 -11.49 4.63
CA MET A 227 -10.02 -12.00 4.49
C MET A 227 -10.05 -13.44 4.00
N ILE A 228 -9.04 -13.87 3.22
CA ILE A 228 -8.97 -15.25 2.75
C ILE A 228 -8.66 -16.17 3.92
N HIS A 229 -7.63 -15.85 4.72
CA HIS A 229 -7.30 -16.58 5.94
C HIS A 229 -8.55 -16.79 6.81
N ASP A 230 -9.31 -15.73 7.06
CA ASP A 230 -10.48 -15.76 7.94
C ASP A 230 -11.68 -16.49 7.32
N SER A 231 -11.68 -16.71 6.00
CA SER A 231 -12.76 -17.37 5.27
C SER A 231 -12.56 -18.87 5.01
N VAL A 232 -11.34 -19.38 5.21
CA VAL A 232 -11.01 -20.80 4.99
C VAL A 232 -11.03 -21.59 6.30
N SER A 233 -11.00 -22.93 6.21
CA SER A 233 -11.08 -23.78 7.39
C SER A 233 -9.82 -23.67 8.27
N PRO A 234 -9.90 -23.97 9.58
CA PRO A 234 -8.73 -23.98 10.46
C PRO A 234 -7.61 -24.92 9.98
N GLU A 235 -7.96 -25.99 9.28
CA GLU A 235 -7.01 -26.92 8.63
C GLU A 235 -6.24 -26.21 7.52
N ASP A 236 -6.93 -25.48 6.65
CA ASP A 236 -6.32 -24.70 5.57
C ASP A 236 -5.43 -23.57 6.12
N GLN A 237 -5.89 -22.88 7.18
CA GLN A 237 -5.10 -21.86 7.87
C GLN A 237 -3.76 -22.42 8.36
N LYS A 238 -3.80 -23.58 9.06
CA LYS A 238 -2.60 -24.26 9.59
C LYS A 238 -1.72 -24.79 8.46
N PHE A 239 -2.33 -25.38 7.43
CA PHE A 239 -1.62 -25.92 6.28
C PHE A 239 -0.80 -24.83 5.59
N VAL A 240 -1.42 -23.72 5.20
CA VAL A 240 -0.73 -22.59 4.57
C VAL A 240 0.33 -22.00 5.51
N SER A 241 0.03 -21.87 6.81
CA SER A 241 0.98 -21.37 7.80
C SER A 241 2.24 -22.23 7.93
N SER A 242 2.15 -23.55 7.67
CA SER A 242 3.29 -24.47 7.76
C SER A 242 4.42 -24.17 6.76
N PHE A 243 4.14 -23.40 5.71
CA PHE A 243 5.11 -22.94 4.72
C PHE A 243 5.74 -21.58 5.05
N ASN A 244 5.42 -21.00 6.22
CA ASN A 244 5.89 -19.69 6.66
C ASN A 244 5.65 -18.57 5.61
N PRO A 245 4.39 -18.35 5.20
CA PRO A 245 4.07 -17.32 4.23
C PRO A 245 4.36 -15.92 4.80
N ALA A 246 4.97 -15.05 4.00
CA ALA A 246 5.13 -13.66 4.35
C ALA A 246 3.90 -12.83 3.94
N VAL A 247 3.32 -13.16 2.79
CA VAL A 247 2.18 -12.41 2.23
C VAL A 247 1.25 -13.27 1.39
N GLU A 248 -0.02 -12.90 1.39
CA GLU A 248 -1.07 -13.40 0.52
C GLU A 248 -1.62 -12.26 -0.36
N VAL A 249 -1.79 -12.55 -1.66
CA VAL A 249 -2.35 -11.65 -2.67
C VAL A 249 -3.29 -12.44 -3.58
N LEU A 250 -4.60 -12.28 -3.40
CA LEU A 250 -5.62 -12.97 -4.21
C LEU A 250 -5.45 -14.50 -4.18
N ALA A 251 -5.21 -15.06 -2.98
CA ALA A 251 -4.89 -16.47 -2.75
C ALA A 251 -3.54 -16.94 -3.32
N ASN A 252 -2.73 -16.06 -3.91
CA ASN A 252 -1.33 -16.34 -4.20
C ASN A 252 -0.53 -16.16 -2.91
N ILE A 253 0.12 -17.22 -2.46
CA ILE A 253 0.93 -17.23 -1.24
C ILE A 253 2.40 -17.01 -1.64
N ILE A 254 3.09 -16.14 -0.91
CA ILE A 254 4.45 -15.71 -1.23
C ILE A 254 5.30 -15.74 0.05
N ASP A 255 6.53 -16.26 -0.06
CA ASP A 255 7.52 -16.29 1.02
C ASP A 255 8.21 -14.92 1.22
N ALA A 256 9.05 -14.80 2.26
CA ALA A 256 9.77 -13.57 2.57
C ALA A 256 10.79 -13.13 1.49
N ASN A 257 11.17 -14.04 0.61
CA ASN A 257 12.10 -13.79 -0.50
C ASN A 257 11.37 -13.37 -1.79
N GLY A 258 10.04 -13.32 -1.79
CA GLY A 258 9.23 -13.01 -2.97
C GLY A 258 8.95 -14.21 -3.87
N ASN A 259 9.25 -15.43 -3.44
CA ASN A 259 8.94 -16.64 -4.22
C ASN A 259 7.51 -17.09 -3.94
N GLN A 260 6.82 -17.53 -4.99
CA GLN A 260 5.48 -18.09 -4.86
C GLN A 260 5.54 -19.48 -4.20
N ILE A 261 4.71 -19.69 -3.19
CA ILE A 261 4.49 -20.99 -2.55
C ILE A 261 3.29 -21.63 -3.24
N VAL A 262 3.54 -22.60 -4.11
CA VAL A 262 2.49 -23.34 -4.84
C VAL A 262 2.15 -24.62 -4.10
N THR A 263 0.88 -24.76 -3.69
CA THR A 263 0.39 -25.91 -2.93
C THR A 263 -1.00 -26.33 -3.40
N GLU A 264 -1.56 -27.39 -2.82
CA GLU A 264 -2.95 -27.81 -3.06
C GLU A 264 -3.99 -26.72 -2.73
N PHE A 265 -3.63 -25.74 -1.89
CA PHE A 265 -4.45 -24.55 -1.64
C PHE A 265 -4.61 -23.71 -2.92
N SER A 266 -3.53 -23.53 -3.69
CA SER A 266 -3.53 -22.78 -4.94
C SER A 266 -4.41 -23.45 -6.00
N ASP A 267 -4.38 -24.78 -6.08
CA ASP A 267 -5.20 -25.56 -7.03
C ASP A 267 -6.71 -25.35 -6.82
N ARG A 268 -7.12 -25.14 -5.56
CA ARG A 268 -8.50 -24.88 -5.15
C ARG A 268 -8.94 -23.43 -5.29
N SER A 269 -8.05 -22.52 -5.68
CA SER A 269 -8.31 -21.08 -5.67
C SER A 269 -8.83 -20.57 -7.03
N LEU A 270 -9.87 -19.74 -7.02
CA LEU A 270 -10.36 -19.02 -8.20
C LEU A 270 -9.78 -17.60 -8.20
N ALA A 271 -8.57 -17.44 -8.74
CA ALA A 271 -7.94 -16.15 -8.88
C ALA A 271 -7.01 -16.10 -10.09
N ILE A 272 -6.65 -14.88 -10.48
CA ILE A 272 -5.52 -14.64 -11.37
C ILE A 272 -4.25 -15.16 -10.69
N SER A 273 -3.46 -15.92 -11.44
CA SER A 273 -2.17 -16.42 -10.98
C SER A 273 -1.16 -15.27 -10.87
N LEU A 274 -0.20 -15.39 -9.95
CA LEU A 274 0.93 -14.46 -9.85
C LEU A 274 1.73 -14.33 -11.16
N GLU A 275 1.86 -15.40 -11.95
CA GLU A 275 2.51 -15.36 -13.26
C GLU A 275 1.83 -14.41 -14.24
N LEU A 276 0.50 -14.44 -14.29
CA LEU A 276 -0.29 -13.51 -15.12
C LEU A 276 -0.27 -12.09 -14.56
N LEU A 277 -0.29 -11.91 -13.23
CA LEU A 277 -0.14 -10.59 -12.61
C LEU A 277 1.18 -9.93 -13.03
N ARG A 278 2.30 -10.67 -13.05
CA ARG A 278 3.60 -10.14 -13.52
C ARG A 278 3.60 -9.67 -14.98
N LYS A 279 2.64 -10.13 -15.79
CA LYS A 279 2.49 -9.75 -17.21
C LYS A 279 1.56 -8.54 -17.40
N VAL A 280 0.82 -8.14 -16.37
CA VAL A 280 -0.05 -6.97 -16.43
C VAL A 280 0.83 -5.72 -16.48
N PRO A 281 0.62 -4.80 -17.45
CA PRO A 281 1.45 -3.60 -17.59
C PRO A 281 1.47 -2.70 -16.36
N ASP A 282 0.34 -2.59 -15.64
CA ASP A 282 0.26 -1.79 -14.42
C ASP A 282 -0.51 -2.54 -13.33
N VAL A 283 0.22 -3.20 -12.43
CA VAL A 283 -0.35 -3.71 -11.18
C VAL A 283 -0.25 -2.66 -10.09
N ILE A 284 -1.41 -2.20 -9.61
CA ILE A 284 -1.57 -1.19 -8.58
C ILE A 284 -1.79 -1.87 -7.23
N ALA A 285 -0.75 -1.93 -6.42
CA ALA A 285 -0.84 -2.38 -5.04
C ALA A 285 -1.25 -1.24 -4.10
N VAL A 286 -2.34 -1.41 -3.36
CA VAL A 286 -2.82 -0.44 -2.38
C VAL A 286 -2.69 -1.03 -0.98
N VAL A 287 -1.65 -0.62 -0.24
CA VAL A 287 -1.32 -1.17 1.08
C VAL A 287 -0.49 -0.20 1.90
N GLY A 288 -0.72 -0.15 3.20
CA GLY A 288 0.10 0.60 4.15
C GLY A 288 -0.16 0.14 5.58
N GLY A 289 0.64 0.64 6.51
CA GLY A 289 0.57 0.35 7.92
C GLY A 289 1.70 -0.55 8.41
N GLU A 290 2.14 -0.26 9.63
CA GLU A 290 3.30 -0.90 10.27
C GLU A 290 3.13 -2.43 10.41
N SER A 291 1.91 -2.90 10.69
CA SER A 291 1.61 -4.34 10.80
C SER A 291 1.83 -5.12 9.49
N ARG A 292 1.99 -4.43 8.36
CA ARG A 292 2.09 -5.03 7.02
C ARG A 292 3.46 -4.90 6.39
N HIS A 293 4.43 -4.25 7.04
CA HIS A 293 5.76 -3.96 6.50
C HIS A 293 6.44 -5.18 5.83
N GLU A 294 6.57 -6.29 6.57
CA GLU A 294 7.16 -7.54 6.05
C GLU A 294 6.39 -8.12 4.86
N ALA A 295 5.06 -8.02 4.90
CA ALA A 295 4.21 -8.49 3.81
C ALA A 295 4.37 -7.64 2.55
N VAL A 296 4.46 -6.32 2.69
CA VAL A 296 4.73 -5.42 1.56
C VAL A 296 6.13 -5.66 0.99
N LEU A 297 7.13 -5.87 1.85
CA LEU A 297 8.50 -6.19 1.44
C LEU A 297 8.57 -7.47 0.61
N ALA A 298 7.92 -8.55 1.06
CA ALA A 298 7.81 -9.78 0.30
C ALA A 298 7.10 -9.58 -1.05
N ALA A 299 6.05 -8.75 -1.08
CA ALA A 299 5.29 -8.48 -2.31
C ALA A 299 6.10 -7.66 -3.34
N VAL A 300 6.88 -6.67 -2.91
CA VAL A 300 7.76 -5.92 -3.83
C VAL A 300 8.91 -6.82 -4.33
N ARG A 301 9.46 -7.70 -3.49
CA ARG A 301 10.46 -8.70 -3.91
C ARG A 301 9.92 -9.69 -4.95
N ALA A 302 8.63 -10.00 -4.90
CA ALA A 302 7.99 -10.88 -5.87
C ALA A 302 7.86 -10.28 -7.29
N ASN A 303 8.19 -8.99 -7.43
CA ASN A 303 8.35 -8.26 -8.70
C ASN A 303 7.14 -8.37 -9.64
N PHE A 304 5.94 -8.17 -9.08
CA PHE A 304 4.69 -8.12 -9.84
C PHE A 304 3.96 -6.79 -9.66
N ILE A 305 4.52 -5.84 -8.90
CA ILE A 305 3.91 -4.54 -8.59
C ILE A 305 4.57 -3.48 -9.46
N ASN A 306 3.78 -2.73 -10.23
CA ASN A 306 4.26 -1.60 -11.03
C ASN A 306 4.03 -0.27 -10.32
N THR A 307 2.85 -0.13 -9.70
CA THR A 307 2.44 1.06 -8.97
C THR A 307 2.16 0.71 -7.52
N LEU A 308 2.87 1.32 -6.58
CA LEU A 308 2.65 1.14 -5.14
C LEU A 308 2.01 2.39 -4.53
N VAL A 309 0.79 2.26 -4.01
CA VAL A 309 0.10 3.27 -3.20
C VAL A 309 0.24 2.88 -1.73
N THR A 310 1.03 3.65 -0.98
CA THR A 310 1.38 3.34 0.41
C THR A 310 1.51 4.58 1.28
N ASP A 311 1.74 4.40 2.58
CA ASP A 311 1.96 5.50 3.51
C ASP A 311 3.45 5.76 3.75
N SER A 312 3.73 6.91 4.35
CA SER A 312 5.09 7.39 4.50
C SER A 312 5.94 6.50 5.42
N ARG A 313 5.36 5.81 6.43
CA ARG A 313 6.11 4.87 7.28
C ARG A 313 6.46 3.60 6.53
N THR A 314 5.50 2.99 5.83
CA THR A 314 5.76 1.81 5.00
C THR A 314 6.75 2.11 3.87
N ALA A 315 6.62 3.26 3.21
CA ALA A 315 7.58 3.70 2.21
C ALA A 315 9.00 3.82 2.78
N GLN A 316 9.15 4.41 3.97
CA GLN A 316 10.46 4.55 4.62
C GLN A 316 11.08 3.19 4.96
N PHE A 317 10.29 2.28 5.56
CA PHE A 317 10.73 0.92 5.85
C PHE A 317 11.24 0.19 4.60
N LEU A 318 10.51 0.28 3.48
CA LEU A 318 10.92 -0.34 2.22
C LEU A 318 12.20 0.29 1.64
N ILE A 319 12.36 1.61 1.77
CA ILE A 319 13.58 2.31 1.34
C ILE A 319 14.78 1.84 2.17
N ASP A 320 14.61 1.67 3.48
CA ASP A 320 15.69 1.22 4.37
C ASP A 320 16.07 -0.23 4.06
N ALA A 321 15.09 -1.13 3.89
CA ALA A 321 15.31 -2.52 3.53
C ALA A 321 16.06 -2.71 2.18
N ALA A 322 15.87 -1.80 1.23
CA ALA A 322 16.58 -1.82 -0.05
C ALA A 322 18.06 -1.43 0.06
N ASN A 323 18.44 -0.66 1.10
CA ASN A 323 19.84 -0.30 1.34
C ASN A 323 20.61 -1.41 2.08
N GLU A 324 19.91 -2.35 2.70
CA GLU A 324 20.47 -3.48 3.44
C GLU A 324 20.66 -4.74 2.57
N SER A 325 20.04 -4.77 1.38
CA SER A 325 20.09 -5.88 0.42
C SER A 325 21.21 -5.70 -0.61
#